data_AF-A0A1S9CGF9-F1
#
_entry.id   AF-A0A1S9CGF9-F1
#
_cell.length_a   1.000
_cell.length_b   1.000
_cell.length_c   1.000
_cell.angle_alpha   90.00
_cell.angle_beta   90.00
_cell.angle_gamma   90.00
#
_symmetry.space_group_name_H-M   'P 1'
#
loop_
_entity.id
_entity.type
_entity.pdbx_description
1 polymer ?
#
loop_
_entity_poly.entity_id
_entity_poly.type
_entity_poly.pdbx_seq_one_letter_code
_entity_poly.pdbx_strand_id
1 'polypeptide(L)'
;MKLKKVLALGLASMVALVPIKTTEATGWFWQSARYYEPILMHTEFGKHMLTATLEEGSNIVRLVVAEEELGTNYTIKVVEARNNVMSHVYEPQEKVSVDMWDEKVFEFQGDLNRNYSISLWNGEELLTSGTMTTPAESRDPEISTWIAQTSHLCRTQEGAEALMVTVEIPIWLLQDDGSKLESSTTVTVHPAIAETTVSVFTEIFNGEEQFPIRHVGGYSWRGEGSSSYHNLGLALDINYAANYAVYSNGNTVGTHWTPNEDPYSILPYGEVVRAFENHGWHWGGDVWASPLDYMHFGY
;
A
#
# COMPACT_ATOMS: atom_id res chain seq x y z
N MET A 1 74.05 3.81 31.89
CA MET A 1 74.26 5.19 31.40
C MET A 1 73.17 5.51 30.37
N LYS A 2 72.36 6.53 30.68
CA LYS A 2 71.42 7.31 29.82
C LYS A 2 70.17 6.63 29.23
N LEU A 3 69.05 6.96 29.88
CA LEU A 3 67.73 7.19 29.29
C LEU A 3 67.80 8.11 28.05
N LYS A 4 66.86 7.93 27.11
CA LYS A 4 66.09 9.03 26.52
C LYS A 4 64.72 8.53 26.01
N LYS A 5 63.66 9.10 26.58
CA LYS A 5 62.29 9.15 26.04
C LYS A 5 62.26 10.03 24.80
N VAL A 6 61.45 9.68 23.80
CA VAL A 6 60.63 10.62 23.02
C VAL A 6 59.30 9.92 22.70
N LEU A 7 58.19 10.55 23.10
CA LEU A 7 56.82 10.29 22.66
C LEU A 7 56.61 10.91 21.26
N ALA A 8 55.81 10.28 20.39
CA ALA A 8 54.60 10.92 19.83
C ALA A 8 53.78 9.97 18.93
N LEU A 9 52.46 10.12 19.10
CA LEU A 9 51.27 9.56 18.48
C LEU A 9 51.31 9.17 16.99
N GLY A 10 50.52 8.14 16.66
CA GLY A 10 49.95 7.90 15.33
C GLY A 10 49.20 6.57 15.27
N LEU A 11 47.86 6.62 15.27
CA LEU A 11 46.95 5.47 15.21
C LEU A 11 47.26 4.56 14.00
N ALA A 12 47.35 3.24 14.26
CA ALA A 12 47.35 2.21 13.25
C ALA A 12 45.92 1.97 12.76
N SER A 13 45.68 2.08 11.45
CA SER A 13 44.54 1.44 10.79
C SER A 13 45.10 0.31 9.94
N MET A 14 45.01 -0.92 10.45
CA MET A 14 45.37 -2.13 9.72
C MET A 14 44.18 -2.59 8.90
N VAL A 15 44.34 -2.52 7.57
CA VAL A 15 43.54 -3.29 6.61
C VAL A 15 43.86 -4.76 6.84
N ALA A 16 42.85 -5.55 7.22
CA ALA A 16 42.90 -7.00 7.19
C ALA A 16 41.68 -7.51 6.40
N LEU A 17 41.96 -7.98 5.18
CA LEU A 17 41.09 -8.87 4.42
C LEU A 17 40.88 -10.16 5.21
N VAL A 18 39.62 -10.54 5.46
CA VAL A 18 39.23 -11.83 6.06
C VAL A 18 38.35 -12.57 5.05
N PRO A 19 38.56 -13.89 4.84
CA PRO A 19 37.98 -14.62 3.71
C PRO A 19 36.51 -15.01 3.95
N ILE A 20 35.78 -15.09 2.84
CA ILE A 20 34.41 -15.59 2.73
C ILE A 20 34.36 -17.04 3.21
N LYS A 21 33.55 -17.30 4.24
CA LYS A 21 33.02 -18.63 4.55
C LYS A 21 31.49 -18.59 4.51
N THR A 22 30.98 -19.55 3.77
CA THR A 22 29.59 -19.91 3.56
C THR A 22 28.85 -20.31 4.84
N THR A 23 27.52 -20.25 4.75
CA THR A 23 26.46 -20.79 5.64
C THR A 23 26.31 -20.14 7.01
N GLU A 24 25.31 -19.26 7.12
CA GLU A 24 24.08 -19.47 7.91
C GLU A 24 23.17 -18.26 7.71
N ALA A 25 21.94 -18.48 7.23
CA ALA A 25 20.92 -17.46 7.10
C ALA A 25 20.41 -17.10 8.51
N THR A 26 21.12 -16.20 9.18
CA THR A 26 20.56 -15.49 10.33
C THR A 26 19.68 -14.37 9.79
N GLY A 27 18.38 -14.63 9.76
CA GLY A 27 17.37 -13.61 9.53
C GLY A 27 17.56 -12.49 10.55
N TRP A 28 17.96 -11.33 10.04
CA TRP A 28 17.82 -10.08 10.77
C TRP A 28 16.33 -9.77 10.78
N PHE A 29 15.64 -10.20 11.84
CA PHE A 29 14.30 -9.70 12.16
C PHE A 29 14.43 -8.21 12.47
N TRP A 30 14.31 -7.38 11.44
CA TRP A 30 13.83 -6.02 11.64
C TRP A 30 12.32 -6.15 11.82
N GLN A 31 11.87 -6.28 13.07
CA GLN A 31 10.56 -5.73 13.39
C GLN A 31 10.72 -4.22 13.20
N SER A 32 10.46 -3.72 12.00
CA SER A 32 10.21 -2.30 11.82
C SER A 32 8.97 -2.01 12.64
N ALA A 33 9.18 -1.45 13.83
CA ALA A 33 8.15 -0.69 14.50
C ALA A 33 7.80 0.43 13.50
N ARG A 34 6.68 0.24 12.79
CA ARG A 34 6.20 1.18 11.77
C ARG A 34 6.02 2.52 12.45
N TYR A 35 6.87 3.48 12.08
CA TYR A 35 6.77 4.85 12.58
C TYR A 35 5.58 5.51 11.90
N TYR A 36 4.39 5.33 12.49
CA TYR A 36 3.27 6.21 12.24
C TYR A 36 3.57 7.56 12.92
N GLU A 37 3.62 8.64 12.15
CA GLU A 37 3.32 9.95 12.71
C GLU A 37 1.80 9.98 12.95
N PRO A 38 1.29 10.00 14.19
CA PRO A 38 -0.12 10.20 14.46
C PRO A 38 -0.69 11.39 13.71
N ILE A 39 -1.74 11.15 12.94
CA ILE A 39 -2.65 12.22 12.53
C ILE A 39 -3.98 11.95 13.23
N LEU A 40 -4.14 12.54 14.42
CA LEU A 40 -5.45 12.64 15.04
C LEU A 40 -6.28 13.63 14.21
N MET A 41 -7.15 13.13 13.34
CA MET A 41 -8.15 13.96 12.67
C MET A 41 -9.44 13.93 13.50
N HIS A 42 -9.87 15.11 13.95
CA HIS A 42 -11.13 15.33 14.64
C HIS A 42 -12.04 16.17 13.75
N THR A 43 -13.23 15.68 13.46
CA THR A 43 -14.24 16.44 12.71
C THR A 43 -15.59 16.37 13.42
N GLU A 44 -16.23 17.53 13.57
CA GLU A 44 -17.56 17.68 14.17
C GLU A 44 -18.59 18.02 13.10
N PHE A 45 -19.76 17.39 13.18
CA PHE A 45 -20.83 17.53 12.19
C PHE A 45 -22.12 18.07 12.84
N GLY A 46 -22.71 19.11 12.24
CA GLY A 46 -23.89 19.79 12.79
C GLY A 46 -23.58 20.58 14.07
N LYS A 47 -24.58 20.82 14.94
CA LYS A 47 -24.38 21.41 16.28
C LYS A 47 -23.74 20.38 17.24
N HIS A 48 -22.61 19.79 16.85
CA HIS A 48 -21.91 18.74 17.59
C HIS A 48 -22.69 17.41 17.73
N MET A 49 -23.60 17.09 16.80
CA MET A 49 -24.39 15.85 16.86
C MET A 49 -23.55 14.58 16.66
N LEU A 50 -22.48 14.68 15.87
CA LEU A 50 -21.61 13.55 15.52
C LEU A 50 -20.17 14.01 15.45
N THR A 51 -19.28 13.21 16.03
CA THR A 51 -17.83 13.36 15.95
C THR A 51 -17.23 12.14 15.28
N ALA A 52 -16.29 12.33 14.36
CA ALA A 52 -15.45 11.26 13.82
C ALA A 52 -13.99 11.47 14.26
N THR A 53 -13.35 10.38 14.67
CA THR A 53 -11.94 10.37 15.07
C THR A 53 -11.24 9.16 14.47
N LEU A 54 -10.09 9.37 13.84
CA LEU A 54 -9.18 8.30 13.44
C LEU A 54 -8.27 7.95 14.61
N GLU A 55 -8.31 6.70 15.07
CA GLU A 55 -7.39 6.21 16.10
C GLU A 55 -5.97 6.08 15.52
N GLU A 56 -5.01 6.56 16.32
CA GLU A 56 -3.60 6.54 15.99
C GLU A 56 -3.08 5.09 15.80
N GLY A 57 -2.49 4.82 14.64
CA GLY A 57 -1.79 3.56 14.36
C GLY A 57 -2.67 2.34 14.08
N SER A 58 -4.00 2.44 14.13
CA SER A 58 -4.93 1.32 13.87
C SER A 58 -5.82 1.51 12.63
N ASN A 59 -5.88 2.72 12.09
CA ASN A 59 -6.86 3.13 11.07
C ASN A 59 -8.33 2.89 11.48
N ILE A 60 -8.60 2.67 12.77
CA ILE A 60 -9.96 2.53 13.27
C ILE A 60 -10.60 3.90 13.30
N VAL A 61 -11.77 4.01 12.67
CA VAL A 61 -12.57 5.22 12.70
C VAL A 61 -13.63 5.06 13.78
N ARG A 62 -13.57 5.96 14.77
CA ARG A 62 -14.50 6.02 15.88
C ARG A 62 -15.50 7.15 15.66
N LEU A 63 -16.77 6.79 15.60
CA LEU A 63 -17.90 7.70 15.48
C LEU A 63 -18.59 7.83 16.84
N VAL A 64 -18.77 9.07 17.32
CA VAL A 64 -19.41 9.36 18.60
C VAL A 64 -20.59 10.29 18.37
N VAL A 65 -21.78 9.83 18.76
CA VAL A 65 -23.04 10.57 18.67
C VAL A 65 -23.32 11.27 19.99
N ALA A 66 -23.66 12.57 19.94
CA ALA A 66 -23.88 13.38 21.13
C ALA A 66 -25.18 13.05 21.88
N GLU A 67 -25.15 13.24 23.19
CA GLU A 67 -26.10 12.68 24.15
C GLU A 67 -27.49 13.34 24.16
N GLU A 68 -27.58 14.61 23.79
CA GLU A 68 -28.74 15.45 24.12
C GLU A 68 -29.75 15.62 22.97
N GLU A 69 -29.46 15.14 21.76
CA GLU A 69 -30.22 15.53 20.55
C GLU A 69 -30.97 14.39 19.83
N LEU A 70 -30.83 13.12 20.23
CA LEU A 70 -31.31 11.99 19.43
C LEU A 70 -32.17 11.00 20.23
N GLY A 71 -33.24 10.50 19.61
CA GLY A 71 -34.00 9.37 20.12
C GLY A 71 -33.15 8.10 20.23
N THR A 72 -33.73 7.01 20.75
CA THR A 72 -32.99 5.76 21.00
C THR A 72 -32.53 5.02 19.74
N ASN A 73 -33.06 5.38 18.56
CA ASN A 73 -32.85 4.66 17.31
C ASN A 73 -32.45 5.62 16.18
N TYR A 74 -31.32 5.35 15.54
CA TYR A 74 -30.84 6.10 14.37
C TYR A 74 -29.94 5.20 13.51
N THR A 75 -29.69 5.60 12.26
CA THR A 75 -28.83 4.87 11.32
C THR A 75 -27.59 5.70 11.03
N ILE A 76 -26.41 5.08 11.13
CA ILE A 76 -25.15 5.63 10.63
C ILE A 76 -24.90 5.05 9.23
N LYS A 77 -24.65 5.92 8.25
CA LYS A 77 -24.21 5.54 6.90
C LYS A 77 -22.86 6.16 6.59
N VAL A 78 -21.94 5.32 6.13
CA VAL A 78 -20.58 5.69 5.72
C VAL A 78 -20.40 5.29 4.26
N VAL A 79 -20.09 6.27 3.44
CA VAL A 79 -19.72 6.10 2.03
C VAL A 79 -18.25 6.41 1.86
N GLU A 80 -17.50 5.52 1.22
CA GLU A 80 -16.08 5.70 0.94
C GLU A 80 -15.82 6.14 -0.52
N ALA A 81 -14.95 7.14 -0.67
CA ALA A 81 -14.45 7.61 -1.96
C ALA A 81 -12.93 7.56 -1.98
N ARG A 82 -12.34 7.23 -3.14
CA ARG A 82 -10.88 7.31 -3.33
C ARG A 82 -10.42 8.77 -3.32
N ASN A 83 -9.18 9.04 -2.89
CA ASN A 83 -8.66 10.41 -2.69
C ASN A 83 -7.45 10.78 -3.59
N ASN A 84 -7.27 10.11 -4.72
CA ASN A 84 -6.21 10.41 -5.69
C ASN A 84 -6.69 11.23 -6.90
N VAL A 85 -5.75 11.64 -7.75
CA VAL A 85 -5.96 12.53 -8.91
C VAL A 85 -7.11 12.07 -9.81
N MET A 86 -7.16 10.77 -10.11
CA MET A 86 -8.18 10.18 -10.97
C MET A 86 -9.29 9.48 -10.20
N SER A 87 -9.45 9.72 -8.90
CA SER A 87 -10.48 9.04 -8.09
C SER A 87 -11.91 9.25 -8.60
N HIS A 88 -12.15 10.37 -9.29
CA HIS A 88 -13.44 10.72 -9.90
C HIS A 88 -13.91 9.75 -11.00
N VAL A 89 -13.06 8.82 -11.47
CA VAL A 89 -13.47 7.77 -12.41
C VAL A 89 -14.14 6.58 -11.70
N TYR A 90 -14.14 6.56 -10.37
CA TYR A 90 -14.76 5.52 -9.55
C TYR A 90 -15.92 6.09 -8.75
N GLU A 91 -17.04 5.37 -8.79
CA GLU A 91 -18.20 5.72 -7.96
C GLU A 91 -17.90 5.40 -6.49
N PRO A 92 -18.21 6.32 -5.56
CA PRO A 92 -18.14 6.06 -4.13
C PRO A 92 -18.96 4.82 -3.74
N GLN A 93 -18.47 4.04 -2.77
CA GLN A 93 -19.09 2.79 -2.34
C GLN A 93 -19.64 2.92 -0.92
N GLU A 94 -20.74 2.22 -0.62
CA GLU A 94 -21.17 2.08 0.77
C GLU A 94 -20.15 1.22 1.53
N LYS A 95 -19.60 1.77 2.62
CA LYS A 95 -18.67 1.07 3.52
C LYS A 95 -19.42 0.44 4.68
N VAL A 96 -20.36 1.19 5.27
CA VAL A 96 -21.17 0.76 6.41
C VAL A 96 -22.56 1.40 6.33
N SER A 97 -23.60 0.62 6.63
CA SER A 97 -24.91 1.12 7.02
C SER A 97 -25.38 0.31 8.24
N VAL A 98 -25.50 0.97 9.39
CA VAL A 98 -25.80 0.31 10.68
C VAL A 98 -26.88 1.04 11.45
N ASP A 99 -27.87 0.29 11.93
CA ASP A 99 -28.88 0.77 12.86
C ASP A 99 -28.34 0.68 14.29
N MET A 100 -28.37 1.80 15.00
CA MET A 100 -27.85 1.97 16.35
C MET A 100 -29.01 2.05 17.34
N TRP A 101 -28.98 1.23 18.40
CA TRP A 101 -30.01 1.16 19.44
C TRP A 101 -29.39 1.43 20.81
N ASP A 102 -29.70 2.57 21.42
CA ASP A 102 -29.17 3.05 22.71
C ASP A 102 -27.62 3.25 22.78
N GLU A 103 -26.88 2.70 21.82
CA GLU A 103 -25.46 2.91 21.62
C GLU A 103 -25.18 4.33 21.11
N LYS A 104 -23.97 4.82 21.39
CA LYS A 104 -23.51 6.18 21.02
C LYS A 104 -22.17 6.16 20.32
N VAL A 105 -21.53 5.00 20.27
CA VAL A 105 -20.20 4.81 19.72
C VAL A 105 -20.29 3.71 18.70
N PHE A 106 -19.81 3.99 17.50
CA PHE A 106 -19.64 3.00 16.46
C PHE A 106 -18.22 3.08 15.94
N GLU A 107 -17.58 1.93 15.76
CA GLU A 107 -16.21 1.83 15.27
C GLU A 107 -16.20 0.96 14.01
N PHE A 108 -15.42 1.37 13.02
CA PHE A 108 -15.18 0.57 11.82
C PHE A 108 -13.72 0.67 11.38
N GLN A 109 -13.26 -0.36 10.67
CA GLN A 109 -11.94 -0.35 10.04
C GLN A 109 -11.96 0.63 8.86
N GLY A 110 -11.24 1.75 9.02
CA GLY A 110 -10.94 2.65 7.93
C GLY A 110 -9.82 2.11 7.05
N ASP A 111 -9.80 2.61 5.82
CA ASP A 111 -8.75 2.42 4.83
C ASP A 111 -8.00 3.75 4.67
N LEU A 112 -6.72 3.66 4.33
CA LEU A 112 -5.90 4.82 4.05
C LEU A 112 -6.30 5.50 2.75
N ASN A 113 -5.98 6.79 2.64
CA ASN A 113 -6.21 7.59 1.45
C ASN A 113 -7.67 7.55 0.94
N ARG A 114 -8.62 7.71 1.87
CA ARG A 114 -10.05 7.76 1.57
C ARG A 114 -10.67 9.08 2.01
N ASN A 115 -11.72 9.47 1.30
CA ASN A 115 -12.70 10.45 1.75
C ASN A 115 -13.96 9.69 2.18
N TYR A 116 -14.27 9.74 3.47
CA TYR A 116 -15.50 9.20 4.02
C TYR A 116 -16.57 10.28 4.08
N SER A 117 -17.71 10.05 3.44
CA SER A 117 -18.95 10.79 3.70
C SER A 117 -19.73 10.05 4.77
N ILE A 118 -19.95 10.69 5.91
CA ILE A 118 -20.60 10.10 7.08
C ILE A 118 -21.90 10.84 7.31
N SER A 119 -22.99 10.10 7.50
CA SER A 119 -24.31 10.67 7.70
C SER A 119 -25.10 9.93 8.76
N LEU A 120 -25.94 10.67 9.47
CA LEU A 120 -26.77 10.19 10.56
C LEU A 120 -28.25 10.41 10.20
N TRP A 121 -29.05 9.36 10.35
CA TRP A 121 -30.44 9.35 9.89
C TRP A 121 -31.41 8.89 10.98
N ASN A 122 -32.61 9.45 11.00
CA ASN A 122 -33.74 8.97 11.77
C ASN A 122 -34.85 8.55 10.81
N GLY A 123 -34.92 7.25 10.51
CA GLY A 123 -35.72 6.76 9.39
C GLY A 123 -35.24 7.39 8.07
N GLU A 124 -36.08 8.18 7.42
CA GLU A 124 -35.76 8.87 6.17
C GLU A 124 -35.22 10.30 6.38
N GLU A 125 -35.23 10.82 7.61
CA GLU A 125 -34.76 12.17 7.92
C GLU A 125 -33.24 12.19 8.11
N LEU A 126 -32.54 12.97 7.30
CA LEU A 126 -31.12 13.27 7.49
C LEU A 126 -30.96 14.26 8.65
N LEU A 127 -30.29 13.83 9.70
CA LEU A 127 -30.05 14.62 10.91
C LEU A 127 -28.79 15.47 10.76
N THR A 128 -27.69 14.83 10.37
CA THR A 128 -26.41 15.50 10.12
C THR A 128 -25.54 14.69 9.17
N SER A 129 -24.60 15.36 8.52
CA SER A 129 -23.59 14.72 7.68
C SER A 129 -22.32 15.55 7.62
N GLY A 130 -21.21 14.90 7.28
CA GLY A 130 -20.06 15.57 6.73
C GLY A 130 -19.00 14.59 6.27
N THR A 131 -17.78 15.10 6.09
CA THR A 131 -16.70 14.34 5.49
C THR A 131 -15.50 14.24 6.41
N MET A 132 -14.80 13.10 6.34
CA MET A 132 -13.51 12.88 6.97
C MET A 132 -12.55 12.31 5.92
N THR A 133 -11.30 12.76 5.92
CA THR A 133 -10.26 12.23 5.04
C THR A 133 -9.27 11.42 5.86
N THR A 134 -8.93 10.22 5.44
CA THR A 134 -7.80 9.47 6.00
C THR A 134 -6.52 9.82 5.25
N PRO A 135 -5.38 9.91 5.94
CA PRO A 135 -4.10 10.18 5.28
C PRO A 135 -3.71 9.01 4.36
N ALA A 136 -2.88 9.29 3.35
CA ALA A 136 -2.16 8.24 2.64
C ALA A 136 -1.01 7.72 3.51
N GLU A 137 -0.63 6.45 3.35
CA GLU A 137 0.55 5.91 4.02
C GLU A 137 1.81 6.63 3.53
N SER A 138 2.63 7.11 4.46
CA SER A 138 3.94 7.65 4.14
C SER A 138 4.92 6.51 3.89
N ARG A 139 5.71 6.61 2.81
CA ARG A 139 6.85 5.70 2.59
C ARG A 139 7.83 5.84 3.75
N ASP A 140 8.43 4.72 4.14
CA ASP A 140 9.48 4.72 5.15
C ASP A 140 10.63 5.65 4.69
N PRO A 141 11.00 6.67 5.49
CA PRO A 141 12.08 7.59 5.15
C PRO A 141 13.44 6.91 4.94
N GLU A 142 13.71 5.81 5.64
CA GLU A 142 14.94 5.01 5.48
C GLU A 142 14.94 4.28 4.14
N ILE A 143 13.81 3.65 3.76
CA ILE A 143 13.65 3.02 2.44
C ILE A 143 13.82 4.07 1.34
N SER A 144 13.18 5.23 1.48
CA SER A 144 13.28 6.33 0.52
C SER A 144 14.71 6.84 0.35
N THR A 145 15.44 6.97 1.47
CA THR A 145 16.85 7.38 1.48
C THR A 145 17.72 6.34 0.77
N TRP A 146 17.49 5.06 1.05
CA TRP A 146 18.28 3.99 0.45
C TRP A 146 18.06 3.93 -1.07
N ILE A 147 16.82 3.99 -1.54
CA ILE A 147 16.48 4.06 -2.96
C ILE A 147 17.23 5.21 -3.65
N ALA A 148 17.22 6.40 -3.03
CA ALA A 148 17.92 7.56 -3.59
C ALA A 148 19.43 7.30 -3.74
N GLN A 149 20.05 6.66 -2.75
CA GLN A 149 21.48 6.35 -2.74
C GLN A 149 21.88 5.30 -3.78
N THR A 150 21.01 4.34 -4.10
CA THR A 150 21.32 3.23 -5.03
C THR A 150 20.82 3.45 -6.46
N SER A 151 19.87 4.36 -6.69
CA SER A 151 19.25 4.61 -8.00
C SER A 151 20.23 4.85 -9.16
N HIS A 152 21.42 5.39 -8.87
CA HIS A 152 22.47 5.63 -9.87
C HIS A 152 23.02 4.33 -10.47
N LEU A 153 22.96 3.20 -9.76
CA LEU A 153 23.37 1.88 -10.25
C LEU A 153 22.43 1.39 -11.35
N CYS A 154 21.15 1.75 -11.31
CA CYS A 154 20.16 1.38 -12.31
C CYS A 154 20.29 2.16 -13.63
N ARG A 155 21.35 2.95 -13.81
CA ARG A 155 21.64 3.65 -15.07
C ARG A 155 22.21 2.72 -16.13
N THR A 156 22.83 1.61 -15.75
CA THR A 156 23.32 0.57 -16.66
C THR A 156 22.59 -0.75 -16.38
N GLN A 157 22.50 -1.61 -17.39
CA GLN A 157 21.84 -2.91 -17.24
C GLN A 157 22.56 -3.77 -16.22
N GLU A 158 23.89 -3.88 -16.34
CA GLU A 158 24.73 -4.63 -15.40
C GLU A 158 24.59 -4.13 -13.96
N GLY A 159 24.57 -2.81 -13.76
CA GLY A 159 24.42 -2.20 -12.43
C GLY A 159 23.03 -2.45 -11.83
N ALA A 160 21.98 -2.38 -12.66
CA ALA A 160 20.62 -2.70 -12.25
C ALA A 160 20.50 -4.18 -11.85
N GLU A 161 20.89 -5.10 -12.74
CA GLU A 161 20.79 -6.55 -12.53
C GLU A 161 21.61 -7.02 -11.32
N ALA A 162 22.77 -6.42 -11.05
CA ALA A 162 23.58 -6.73 -9.87
C ALA A 162 22.97 -6.22 -8.55
N LEU A 163 22.12 -5.20 -8.60
CA LEU A 163 21.45 -4.64 -7.42
C LEU A 163 20.18 -5.40 -7.04
N MET A 164 19.42 -5.88 -8.03
CA MET A 164 18.11 -6.49 -7.78
C MET A 164 18.19 -7.78 -6.97
N VAL A 165 17.13 -8.03 -6.20
CA VAL A 165 16.94 -9.27 -5.45
C VAL A 165 15.66 -9.96 -5.90
N THR A 166 15.62 -11.28 -5.81
CA THR A 166 14.41 -12.06 -6.07
C THR A 166 13.82 -12.53 -4.77
N VAL A 167 12.54 -12.26 -4.56
CA VAL A 167 11.76 -12.70 -3.40
C VAL A 167 10.68 -13.69 -3.81
N GLU A 168 10.36 -14.61 -2.92
CA GLU A 168 9.21 -15.52 -3.06
C GLU A 168 7.99 -14.88 -2.39
N ILE A 169 6.85 -14.91 -3.07
CA ILE A 169 5.58 -14.31 -2.64
C ILE A 169 4.46 -15.35 -2.67
N PRO A 170 3.57 -15.38 -1.66
CA PRO A 170 2.41 -16.27 -1.67
C PRO A 170 1.34 -15.76 -2.64
N ILE A 171 0.67 -16.68 -3.33
CA ILE A 171 -0.39 -16.36 -4.31
C ILE A 171 -1.51 -17.40 -4.29
N TRP A 172 -2.68 -17.01 -4.80
CA TRP A 172 -3.76 -17.93 -5.14
C TRP A 172 -3.77 -18.21 -6.65
N LEU A 173 -3.77 -19.49 -7.03
CA LEU A 173 -3.99 -19.92 -8.41
C LEU A 173 -5.45 -20.34 -8.60
N LEU A 174 -6.16 -19.70 -9.52
CA LEU A 174 -7.50 -20.12 -9.94
C LEU A 174 -7.39 -21.34 -10.88
N GLN A 175 -8.04 -22.44 -10.51
CA GLN A 175 -8.13 -23.67 -11.30
C GLN A 175 -9.30 -23.60 -12.30
N ASP A 176 -9.30 -24.51 -13.28
CA ASP A 176 -10.35 -24.58 -14.32
C ASP A 176 -11.75 -24.87 -13.75
N ASP A 177 -11.85 -25.51 -12.58
CA ASP A 177 -13.11 -25.80 -11.89
C ASP A 177 -13.59 -24.64 -11.00
N GLY A 178 -12.87 -23.51 -11.00
CA GLY A 178 -13.16 -22.33 -10.18
C GLY A 178 -12.63 -22.41 -8.74
N SER A 179 -12.04 -23.53 -8.33
CA SER A 179 -11.37 -23.62 -7.03
C SER A 179 -10.07 -22.81 -7.01
N LYS A 180 -9.68 -22.37 -5.83
CA LYS A 180 -8.43 -21.63 -5.61
C LYS A 180 -7.42 -22.54 -4.90
N LEU A 181 -6.20 -22.53 -5.40
CA LEU A 181 -5.09 -23.31 -4.88
C LEU A 181 -4.01 -22.39 -4.31
N GLU A 182 -3.64 -22.62 -3.06
CA GLU A 182 -2.50 -21.96 -2.43
C GLU A 182 -1.21 -22.28 -3.19
N SER A 183 -0.41 -21.27 -3.49
CA SER A 183 0.84 -21.43 -4.20
C SER A 183 1.82 -20.29 -3.86
N SER A 184 2.97 -20.30 -4.51
CA SER A 184 3.93 -19.22 -4.46
C SER A 184 4.52 -18.95 -5.84
N THR A 185 5.02 -17.74 -6.03
CA THR A 185 5.81 -17.37 -7.20
C THR A 185 6.96 -16.46 -6.78
N THR A 186 7.85 -16.13 -7.70
CA THR A 186 8.97 -15.22 -7.43
C THR A 186 8.86 -13.94 -8.23
N VAL A 187 9.30 -12.83 -7.64
CA VAL A 187 9.43 -11.55 -8.33
C VAL A 187 10.75 -10.90 -8.00
N THR A 188 11.36 -10.27 -9.00
CA THR A 188 12.62 -9.54 -8.86
C THR A 188 12.33 -8.07 -8.59
N VAL A 189 12.89 -7.50 -7.53
CA VAL A 189 12.64 -6.12 -7.06
C VAL A 189 13.91 -5.47 -6.52
N HIS A 190 13.85 -4.17 -6.27
CA HIS A 190 14.89 -3.45 -5.55
C HIS A 190 14.96 -3.95 -4.10
N PRO A 191 16.15 -4.17 -3.53
CA PRO A 191 16.28 -4.75 -2.19
C PRO A 191 15.62 -3.92 -1.09
N ALA A 192 15.52 -2.60 -1.26
CA ALA A 192 14.81 -1.72 -0.33
C ALA A 192 13.31 -2.00 -0.17
N ILE A 193 12.68 -2.63 -1.17
CA ILE A 193 11.25 -2.94 -1.12
C ILE A 193 10.96 -4.44 -1.04
N ALA A 194 11.99 -5.27 -0.85
CA ALA A 194 11.86 -6.73 -0.81
C ALA A 194 10.90 -7.19 0.30
N GLU A 195 11.05 -6.65 1.50
CA GLU A 195 10.24 -7.02 2.66
C GLU A 195 8.79 -6.54 2.54
N THR A 196 8.57 -5.27 2.15
CA THR A 196 7.21 -4.76 1.90
C THR A 196 6.52 -5.52 0.77
N THR A 197 7.25 -5.93 -0.27
CA THR A 197 6.69 -6.79 -1.34
C THR A 197 6.13 -8.09 -0.77
N VAL A 198 6.92 -8.82 0.02
CA VAL A 198 6.46 -10.06 0.68
C VAL A 198 5.27 -9.79 1.59
N SER A 199 5.29 -8.68 2.34
CA SER A 199 4.23 -8.32 3.27
C SER A 199 2.90 -8.00 2.58
N VAL A 200 2.94 -7.24 1.47
CA VAL A 200 1.76 -6.93 0.66
C VAL A 200 1.13 -8.20 0.09
N PHE A 201 1.93 -9.07 -0.54
CA PHE A 201 1.37 -10.32 -1.08
C PHE A 201 0.89 -11.28 0.01
N THR A 202 1.49 -11.25 1.20
CA THR A 202 0.99 -12.01 2.36
C THR A 202 -0.36 -11.47 2.85
N GLU A 203 -0.55 -10.15 2.88
CA GLU A 203 -1.83 -9.52 3.22
C GLU A 203 -2.92 -9.89 2.21
N ILE A 204 -2.62 -9.82 0.90
CA ILE A 204 -3.52 -10.27 -0.17
C ILE A 204 -3.85 -11.76 -0.03
N PHE A 205 -2.84 -12.60 0.20
CA PHE A 205 -3.03 -14.04 0.31
C PHE A 205 -3.94 -14.45 1.49
N ASN A 206 -3.80 -13.76 2.63
CA ASN A 206 -4.63 -14.00 3.82
C ASN A 206 -5.98 -13.29 3.77
N GLY A 207 -6.21 -12.42 2.78
CA GLY A 207 -7.44 -11.68 2.59
C GLY A 207 -8.62 -12.56 2.21
N GLU A 208 -9.84 -12.05 2.44
CA GLU A 208 -11.08 -12.78 2.18
C GLU A 208 -11.36 -12.94 0.68
N GLU A 209 -10.91 -12.01 -0.16
CA GLU A 209 -11.15 -12.12 -1.61
C GLU A 209 -10.28 -13.23 -2.21
N GLN A 210 -9.21 -13.67 -1.53
CA GLN A 210 -8.23 -14.65 -2.00
C GLN A 210 -7.89 -14.39 -3.47
N PHE A 211 -7.48 -13.16 -3.76
CA PHE A 211 -7.40 -12.67 -5.13
C PHE A 211 -6.46 -13.54 -5.98
N PRO A 212 -6.93 -14.12 -7.11
CA PRO A 212 -6.11 -15.01 -7.90
C PRO A 212 -5.07 -14.23 -8.71
N ILE A 213 -3.83 -14.72 -8.70
CA ILE A 213 -2.69 -14.10 -9.35
C ILE A 213 -2.10 -15.09 -10.35
N ARG A 214 -2.26 -14.78 -11.63
CA ARG A 214 -1.70 -15.56 -12.76
C ARG A 214 -0.33 -15.04 -13.16
N HIS A 215 -0.12 -13.73 -13.11
CA HIS A 215 1.12 -13.09 -13.53
C HIS A 215 1.49 -11.95 -12.58
N VAL A 216 2.77 -11.90 -12.20
CA VAL A 216 3.38 -10.76 -11.50
C VAL A 216 4.64 -10.37 -12.26
N GLY A 217 4.74 -9.12 -12.68
CA GLY A 217 5.95 -8.53 -13.26
C GLY A 217 6.61 -7.59 -12.27
N GLY A 218 7.93 -7.66 -12.10
CA GLY A 218 8.70 -6.76 -11.25
C GLY A 218 9.71 -5.95 -12.05
N TYR A 219 10.98 -6.01 -11.66
CA TYR A 219 12.10 -5.44 -12.40
C TYR A 219 12.07 -5.85 -13.87
N SER A 220 12.24 -4.85 -14.74
CA SER A 220 12.46 -5.04 -16.17
C SER A 220 13.37 -3.91 -16.64
N TRP A 221 14.49 -4.26 -17.26
CA TRP A 221 15.37 -3.27 -17.90
C TRP A 221 14.60 -2.49 -18.98
N ARG A 222 14.60 -1.15 -18.88
CA ARG A 222 13.92 -0.25 -19.84
C ARG A 222 14.88 0.67 -20.60
N GLY A 223 16.17 0.36 -20.55
CA GLY A 223 17.20 1.13 -21.24
C GLY A 223 17.96 2.09 -20.33
N GLU A 224 19.09 2.55 -20.87
CA GLU A 224 20.05 3.39 -20.15
C GLU A 224 19.40 4.68 -19.66
N GLY A 225 19.57 4.97 -18.37
CA GLY A 225 19.02 6.18 -17.74
C GLY A 225 17.48 6.24 -17.67
N SER A 226 16.77 5.13 -17.91
CA SER A 226 15.31 5.10 -17.78
C SER A 226 14.85 5.38 -16.35
N SER A 227 13.86 6.27 -16.21
CA SER A 227 13.21 6.61 -14.94
C SER A 227 12.00 5.72 -14.63
N SER A 228 11.71 4.70 -15.45
CA SER A 228 10.61 3.76 -15.20
C SER A 228 10.80 3.05 -13.87
N TYR A 229 9.76 2.95 -13.05
CA TYR A 229 9.82 2.21 -11.80
C TYR A 229 10.17 0.73 -11.99
N HIS A 230 9.77 0.10 -13.11
CA HIS A 230 10.25 -1.25 -13.44
C HIS A 230 11.76 -1.29 -13.67
N ASN A 231 12.35 -0.26 -14.26
CA ASN A 231 13.80 -0.18 -14.44
C ASN A 231 14.54 -0.07 -13.11
N LEU A 232 13.91 0.59 -12.13
CA LEU A 232 14.45 0.75 -10.79
C LEU A 232 14.12 -0.43 -9.86
N GLY A 233 13.31 -1.39 -10.30
CA GLY A 233 12.81 -2.48 -9.47
C GLY A 233 11.83 -2.03 -8.38
N LEU A 234 11.14 -0.91 -8.59
CA LEU A 234 10.21 -0.26 -7.64
C LEU A 234 8.75 -0.35 -8.08
N ALA A 235 8.45 -1.24 -9.03
CA ALA A 235 7.09 -1.44 -9.53
C ALA A 235 6.74 -2.91 -9.65
N LEU A 236 5.43 -3.17 -9.52
CA LEU A 236 4.82 -4.47 -9.69
C LEU A 236 3.60 -4.35 -10.60
N ASP A 237 3.53 -5.20 -11.62
CA ASP A 237 2.36 -5.34 -12.49
C ASP A 237 1.66 -6.67 -12.20
N ILE A 238 0.35 -6.67 -11.92
CA ILE A 238 -0.42 -7.87 -11.60
C ILE A 238 -1.46 -8.16 -12.68
N ASN A 239 -1.47 -9.41 -13.19
CA ASN A 239 -2.45 -9.93 -14.15
C ASN A 239 -2.66 -8.99 -15.36
N TYR A 240 -1.57 -8.54 -16.01
CA TYR A 240 -1.57 -7.52 -17.07
C TYR A 240 -2.67 -7.65 -18.15
N ALA A 241 -3.10 -8.86 -18.50
CA ALA A 241 -4.17 -9.08 -19.46
C ALA A 241 -5.53 -8.55 -18.94
N ALA A 242 -5.89 -8.89 -17.71
CA ALA A 242 -7.15 -8.53 -17.07
C ALA A 242 -7.10 -7.19 -16.31
N ASN A 243 -5.94 -6.51 -16.33
CA ASN A 243 -5.72 -5.20 -15.72
C ASN A 243 -4.91 -4.32 -16.67
N TYR A 244 -5.45 -4.06 -17.85
CA TYR A 244 -4.74 -3.32 -18.89
C TYR A 244 -4.21 -1.93 -18.46
N ALA A 245 -3.29 -1.36 -19.22
CA ALA A 245 -3.00 0.07 -19.20
C ALA A 245 -3.77 0.75 -20.34
N VAL A 246 -4.42 1.88 -20.07
CA VAL A 246 -5.16 2.66 -21.07
C VAL A 246 -4.53 4.04 -21.21
N TYR A 247 -3.96 4.29 -22.38
CA TYR A 247 -3.38 5.59 -22.71
C TYR A 247 -4.45 6.56 -23.19
N SER A 248 -4.22 7.86 -22.99
CA SER A 248 -5.10 8.94 -23.44
C SER A 248 -5.41 8.93 -24.95
N ASN A 249 -4.57 8.30 -25.77
CA ASN A 249 -4.79 8.14 -27.21
C ASN A 249 -5.61 6.88 -27.57
N GLY A 250 -6.10 6.14 -26.58
CA GLY A 250 -6.86 4.89 -26.73
C GLY A 250 -6.00 3.64 -26.92
N ASN A 251 -4.67 3.75 -26.97
CA ASN A 251 -3.81 2.57 -26.97
C ASN A 251 -3.95 1.81 -25.65
N THR A 252 -3.85 0.49 -25.71
CA THR A 252 -3.88 -0.37 -24.53
C THR A 252 -2.70 -1.33 -24.49
N VAL A 253 -2.31 -1.72 -23.28
CA VAL A 253 -1.40 -2.85 -23.00
C VAL A 253 -2.15 -3.80 -22.08
N GLY A 254 -2.48 -4.99 -22.58
CA GLY A 254 -3.46 -5.89 -21.93
C GLY A 254 -4.76 -5.94 -22.75
N THR A 255 -5.75 -6.70 -22.27
CA THR A 255 -6.99 -6.95 -23.01
C THR A 255 -8.18 -6.19 -22.45
N HIS A 256 -8.33 -6.15 -21.13
CA HIS A 256 -9.49 -5.55 -20.48
C HIS A 256 -9.20 -5.21 -19.02
N TRP A 257 -10.19 -4.57 -18.38
CA TRP A 257 -10.32 -4.43 -16.94
C TRP A 257 -11.81 -4.42 -16.61
N THR A 258 -12.31 -5.53 -16.05
CA THR A 258 -13.73 -5.76 -15.79
C THR A 258 -13.92 -6.27 -14.35
N PRO A 259 -13.70 -5.41 -13.34
CA PRO A 259 -13.90 -5.81 -11.94
C PRO A 259 -15.32 -6.32 -11.70
N ASN A 260 -15.47 -7.30 -10.80
CA ASN A 260 -16.68 -8.08 -10.52
C ASN A 260 -17.09 -9.10 -11.60
N GLU A 261 -16.53 -9.04 -12.81
CA GLU A 261 -16.81 -10.01 -13.89
C GLU A 261 -15.65 -10.98 -14.10
N ASP A 262 -14.41 -10.45 -14.18
CA ASP A 262 -13.21 -11.26 -14.29
C ASP A 262 -12.55 -11.38 -12.91
N PRO A 263 -12.36 -12.60 -12.36
CA PRO A 263 -11.73 -12.79 -11.05
C PRO A 263 -10.27 -12.32 -10.99
N TYR A 264 -9.61 -12.08 -12.13
CA TYR A 264 -8.25 -11.53 -12.20
C TYR A 264 -8.22 -10.00 -12.32
N SER A 265 -9.38 -9.33 -12.46
CA SER A 265 -9.47 -7.87 -12.53
C SER A 265 -9.49 -7.26 -11.13
N ILE A 266 -8.56 -6.35 -10.88
CA ILE A 266 -8.37 -5.65 -9.60
C ILE A 266 -9.56 -4.71 -9.34
N LEU A 267 -10.18 -4.85 -8.17
CA LEU A 267 -11.23 -3.95 -7.71
C LEU A 267 -10.63 -2.63 -7.18
N PRO A 268 -11.17 -1.45 -7.56
CA PRO A 268 -10.68 -0.16 -7.06
C PRO A 268 -10.75 -0.03 -5.54
N TYR A 269 -11.68 -0.73 -4.89
CA TYR A 269 -11.87 -0.75 -3.44
C TYR A 269 -11.56 -2.14 -2.85
N GLY A 270 -10.88 -3.02 -3.61
CA GLY A 270 -10.59 -4.38 -3.16
C GLY A 270 -9.33 -4.51 -2.31
N GLU A 271 -9.13 -5.71 -1.78
CA GLU A 271 -8.01 -6.07 -0.89
C GLU A 271 -6.65 -5.82 -1.52
N VAL A 272 -6.51 -6.03 -2.84
CA VAL A 272 -5.24 -5.80 -3.54
C VAL A 272 -4.83 -4.34 -3.43
N VAL A 273 -5.70 -3.41 -3.82
CA VAL A 273 -5.37 -1.98 -3.79
C VAL A 273 -5.13 -1.51 -2.35
N ARG A 274 -5.98 -1.95 -1.41
CA ARG A 274 -5.81 -1.61 0.02
C ARG A 274 -4.48 -2.13 0.58
N ALA A 275 -4.11 -3.37 0.29
CA ALA A 275 -2.85 -3.96 0.75
C ALA A 275 -1.64 -3.19 0.22
N PHE A 276 -1.65 -2.77 -1.04
CA PHE A 276 -0.58 -1.92 -1.57
C PHE A 276 -0.53 -0.54 -0.87
N GLU A 277 -1.68 0.12 -0.73
CA GLU A 277 -1.79 1.43 -0.07
C GLU A 277 -1.33 1.39 1.40
N ASN A 278 -1.67 0.32 2.13
CA ASN A 278 -1.29 0.07 3.52
C ASN A 278 0.23 -0.04 3.74
N HIS A 279 1.00 -0.18 2.66
CA HIS A 279 2.45 -0.29 2.71
C HIS A 279 3.14 0.84 1.91
N GLY A 280 2.45 1.94 1.60
CA GLY A 280 3.05 3.12 0.98
C GLY A 280 3.17 3.07 -0.54
N TRP A 281 2.57 2.08 -1.19
CA TRP A 281 2.51 1.99 -2.65
C TRP A 281 1.37 2.84 -3.22
N HIS A 282 1.49 3.16 -4.50
CA HIS A 282 0.48 3.86 -5.28
C HIS A 282 -0.03 2.97 -6.40
N TRP A 283 -1.34 2.95 -6.61
CA TRP A 283 -1.97 2.22 -7.70
C TRP A 283 -2.11 3.08 -8.96
N GLY A 284 -1.53 2.61 -10.07
CA GLY A 284 -1.55 3.30 -11.37
C GLY A 284 -2.95 3.52 -11.95
N GLY A 285 -3.96 2.82 -11.44
CA GLY A 285 -5.36 3.03 -11.80
C GLY A 285 -5.89 4.40 -11.38
N ASP A 286 -5.25 5.10 -10.43
CA ASP A 286 -5.80 6.38 -9.98
C ASP A 286 -4.81 7.51 -9.66
N VAL A 287 -3.51 7.25 -9.71
CA VAL A 287 -2.49 8.30 -9.48
C VAL A 287 -2.08 9.08 -10.74
N TRP A 288 -2.39 8.58 -11.94
CA TRP A 288 -2.03 9.23 -13.21
C TRP A 288 -3.23 9.35 -14.16
N ALA A 289 -3.27 10.45 -14.91
CA ALA A 289 -4.29 10.64 -15.95
C ALA A 289 -3.99 9.87 -17.25
N SER A 290 -2.72 9.51 -17.52
CA SER A 290 -2.34 8.71 -18.68
C SER A 290 -0.96 8.07 -18.49
N PRO A 291 -0.84 6.73 -18.65
CA PRO A 291 -1.96 5.80 -18.73
C PRO A 291 -2.74 5.73 -17.40
N LEU A 292 -4.02 5.37 -17.47
CA LEU A 292 -4.68 4.69 -16.34
C LEU A 292 -4.15 3.26 -16.37
N ASP A 293 -3.33 2.89 -15.39
CA ASP A 293 -2.56 1.65 -15.43
C ASP A 293 -3.02 0.70 -14.32
N TYR A 294 -4.04 -0.10 -14.64
CA TYR A 294 -4.78 -0.89 -13.64
C TYR A 294 -3.97 -2.06 -13.08
N MET A 295 -2.94 -2.53 -13.79
CA MET A 295 -2.03 -3.59 -13.29
C MET A 295 -0.97 -3.05 -12.35
N HIS A 296 -0.67 -1.76 -12.43
CA HIS A 296 0.59 -1.21 -11.95
C HIS A 296 0.52 -0.70 -10.51
N PHE A 297 1.51 -1.06 -9.73
CA PHE A 297 1.77 -0.51 -8.40
C PHE A 297 3.19 0.04 -8.34
N GLY A 298 3.35 1.29 -7.93
CA GLY A 298 4.65 1.96 -7.79
C GLY A 298 4.97 2.34 -6.36
N TYR A 299 6.21 2.07 -5.93
CA TYR A 299 6.76 2.46 -4.63
C TYR A 299 7.52 3.78 -4.66
#